data_AF-A0AAD7D238-F1
#
_entry.id   AF-A0AAD7D238-F1
#
_cell.length_a   1.000
_cell.length_b   1.000
_cell.length_c   1.000
_cell.angle_alpha   90.00
_cell.angle_beta   90.00
_cell.angle_gamma   90.00
#
_symmetry.space_group_name_H-M   'P 1'
#
loop_
_entity.id
_entity.type
_entity.pdbx_description
1 polymer ?
#
loop_
_entity_poly.entity_id
_entity_poly.type
_entity_poly.pdbx_seq_one_letter_code
_entity_poly.pdbx_strand_id
1 'polypeptide(L)'
;REWSDLTDDEIDELVSEISLAHPFVGTTIILGHLEAREVHLPRERVQESLRRVDLLELNFRWSGIIKRRVYRVRGANALWHNDGNEKLRSWGFWVHGCIDGH
;
A
#
# COMPACT_ATOMS: atom_id res chain seq x y z
N ARG A 1 19.13 0.36 15.76
CA ARG A 1 19.57 1.35 14.76
C ARG A 1 19.09 2.70 15.28
N GLU A 2 19.93 3.73 15.18
CA GLU A 2 19.50 5.09 15.55
C GLU A 2 18.57 5.64 14.47
N TRP A 3 17.66 6.53 14.89
CA TRP A 3 16.77 7.21 13.95
C TRP A 3 17.54 8.32 13.24
N SER A 4 17.31 8.44 11.93
CA SER A 4 17.85 9.54 11.14
C SER A 4 17.23 10.86 11.59
N ASP A 5 18.06 11.86 11.82
CA ASP A 5 17.63 13.22 12.16
C ASP A 5 17.32 13.99 10.86
N LEU A 6 16.08 13.87 10.40
CA LEU A 6 15.57 14.52 9.19
C LEU A 6 14.35 15.38 9.52
N THR A 7 14.27 16.54 8.87
CA THR A 7 13.10 17.42 8.89
C THR A 7 11.92 16.80 8.15
N ASP A 8 10.71 17.28 8.41
CA ASP A 8 9.53 16.79 7.68
C ASP A 8 9.62 17.08 6.17
N ASP A 9 10.22 18.19 5.76
CA ASP A 9 10.38 18.56 4.35
C ASP A 9 11.32 17.59 3.62
N GLU A 10 12.44 17.21 4.24
CA GLU A 10 13.38 16.22 3.67
C GLU A 10 12.75 14.84 3.54
N ILE A 11 11.92 14.45 4.52
CA ILE A 11 11.19 13.18 4.46
C ILE A 11 10.16 13.23 3.35
N ASP A 12 9.42 14.33 3.21
CA ASP A 12 8.39 14.50 2.18
C ASP A 12 9.00 14.48 0.77
N GLU A 13 10.20 15.04 0.59
CA GLU A 13 10.93 14.96 -0.68
C GLU A 13 11.33 13.51 -1.02
N LEU A 14 11.91 12.78 -0.07
CA LEU A 14 12.28 11.37 -0.26
C LEU A 14 11.06 10.49 -0.53
N VAL A 15 9.98 10.69 0.23
CA VAL A 15 8.74 9.92 0.07
C VAL A 15 8.07 10.24 -1.27
N SER A 16 8.10 11.49 -1.72
CA SER A 16 7.60 11.91 -3.04
C SER A 16 8.40 11.26 -4.17
N GLU A 17 9.73 11.28 -4.11
CA GLU A 17 10.62 10.64 -5.08
C GLU A 17 10.32 9.13 -5.21
N ILE A 18 10.25 8.42 -4.08
CA ILE A 18 9.95 6.98 -4.07
C ILE A 18 8.54 6.72 -4.61
N SER A 19 7.56 7.55 -4.26
CA SER A 19 6.16 7.40 -4.70
C SER A 19 5.99 7.65 -6.20
N LEU A 20 6.81 8.52 -6.80
CA LEU A 20 6.86 8.75 -8.24
C LEU A 20 7.44 7.56 -8.99
N ALA A 21 8.55 7.00 -8.50
CA ALA A 21 9.21 5.84 -9.09
C ALA A 21 8.41 4.54 -8.91
N HIS A 22 7.75 4.39 -7.76
CA HIS A 22 6.98 3.22 -7.37
C HIS A 22 5.56 3.63 -6.99
N PRO A 23 4.69 3.90 -7.98
CA PRO A 23 3.32 4.24 -7.68
C PRO A 23 2.59 3.08 -7.00
N PHE A 24 1.58 3.40 -6.19
CA PHE A 24 0.68 2.46 -5.47
C PHE A 24 1.31 1.76 -4.27
N VAL A 25 2.53 2.12 -3.90
CA VAL A 25 3.18 1.54 -2.73
C VAL A 25 2.70 2.19 -1.44
N GLY A 26 2.46 1.37 -0.43
CA GLY A 26 2.10 1.84 0.91
C GLY A 26 3.30 2.01 1.83
N THR A 27 3.05 2.44 3.05
CA THR A 27 4.06 2.71 4.09
C THR A 27 5.11 1.61 4.24
N THR A 28 4.72 0.33 4.18
CA THR A 28 5.65 -0.80 4.35
C THR A 28 6.74 -0.82 3.28
N ILE A 29 6.38 -0.55 2.03
CA ILE A 29 7.32 -0.57 0.91
C ILE A 29 8.18 0.70 0.94
N ILE A 30 7.59 1.86 1.24
CA ILE A 30 8.34 3.11 1.43
C ILE A 30 9.41 2.93 2.52
N LEU A 31 9.05 2.34 3.67
CA LEU A 31 10.02 2.02 4.73
C LEU A 31 11.16 1.14 4.22
N GLY A 32 10.87 0.10 3.44
CA GLY A 32 11.90 -0.74 2.84
C GLY A 32 12.85 0.04 1.91
N HIS A 33 12.33 0.99 1.12
CA HIS A 33 13.16 1.86 0.29
C HIS A 33 14.02 2.81 1.11
N LEU A 34 13.49 3.40 2.17
CA LEU A 34 14.24 4.26 3.10
C LEU A 34 15.34 3.46 3.80
N GLU A 35 15.04 2.26 4.28
CA GLU A 35 16.02 1.37 4.91
C GLU A 35 17.16 0.98 3.98
N ALA A 36 16.88 0.77 2.69
CA ALA A 36 17.88 0.49 1.67
C ALA A 36 18.80 1.70 1.39
N ARG A 37 18.36 2.91 1.73
CA ARG A 37 19.13 4.17 1.67
C ARG A 37 19.79 4.52 3.01
N GLU A 38 19.83 3.60 3.96
CA GLU A 38 20.31 3.82 5.33
C GLU A 38 19.57 4.92 6.10
N VAL A 39 18.32 5.22 5.70
CA VAL A 39 17.42 6.13 6.39
C VAL A 39 16.48 5.32 7.27
N HIS A 40 16.59 5.50 8.58
CA HIS A 40 15.74 4.83 9.56
C HIS A 40 14.80 5.85 10.18
N LEU A 41 13.50 5.67 9.97
CA LEU A 41 12.46 6.56 10.50
C LEU A 41 11.38 5.75 11.22
N PRO A 42 10.75 6.32 12.27
CA PRO A 42 9.54 5.76 12.84
C PRO A 42 8.45 5.60 11.77
N ARG A 43 7.68 4.52 11.86
CA ARG A 43 6.59 4.24 10.92
C ARG A 43 5.57 5.38 10.89
N GLU A 44 5.30 5.98 12.04
CA GLU A 44 4.38 7.12 12.19
C GLU A 44 4.81 8.31 11.32
N ARG A 45 6.11 8.68 11.32
CA ARG A 45 6.60 9.80 10.50
C ARG A 45 6.45 9.55 9.00
N VAL A 46 6.69 8.31 8.56
CA VAL A 46 6.47 7.93 7.15
C VAL A 46 4.99 7.97 6.78
N GLN A 47 4.09 7.60 7.70
CA GLN A 47 2.65 7.71 7.48
C GLN A 47 2.17 9.16 7.41
N GLU A 48 2.69 10.02 8.28
CA GLU A 48 2.40 11.45 8.27
C GLU A 48 2.90 12.10 6.98
N SER A 49 4.14 11.78 6.56
CA SER A 49 4.68 12.22 5.28
C SER A 49 3.83 11.77 4.10
N LEU A 50 3.44 10.50 4.03
CA LEU A 50 2.52 9.99 2.98
C LEU A 50 1.17 10.72 2.96
N ARG A 51 0.68 11.22 4.10
CA ARG A 51 -0.54 12.04 4.19
C ARG A 51 -0.31 13.50 3.80
N ARG A 52 0.90 14.04 3.95
CA ARG A 52 1.24 15.41 3.52
C ARG A 52 1.51 15.47 2.02
N VAL A 53 2.17 14.44 1.49
CA VAL A 53 2.46 14.26 0.06
C VAL A 53 1.19 13.87 -0.75
N ASP A 54 0.01 13.75 -0.12
CA ASP A 54 -1.25 13.18 -0.62
C ASP A 54 -1.63 13.52 -2.08
N LEU A 55 -1.06 12.77 -3.02
CA LEU A 55 -1.65 11.64 -3.74
C LEU A 55 -3.07 11.75 -4.32
N LEU A 56 -3.63 12.96 -4.52
CA LEU A 56 -4.77 13.13 -5.43
C LEU A 56 -4.51 12.41 -6.76
N GLU A 57 -3.32 12.58 -7.33
CA GLU A 57 -2.87 11.93 -8.57
C GLU A 57 -2.74 10.41 -8.46
N LEU A 58 -2.37 9.89 -7.28
CA LEU A 58 -2.19 8.46 -7.07
C LEU A 58 -3.57 7.79 -7.01
N ASN A 59 -4.54 8.33 -6.28
CA ASN A 59 -5.95 7.89 -6.26
C ASN A 59 -6.57 7.78 -7.66
N PHE A 60 -6.33 8.75 -8.54
CA PHE A 60 -6.76 8.66 -9.94
C PHE A 60 -6.15 7.46 -10.67
N ARG A 61 -4.86 7.19 -10.44
CA ARG A 61 -4.18 6.03 -11.03
C ARG A 61 -4.73 4.68 -10.49
N TRP A 62 -5.28 4.59 -9.27
CA TRP A 62 -5.95 3.36 -8.78
C TRP A 62 -7.18 2.97 -9.61
N SER A 63 -7.89 3.96 -10.15
CA SER A 63 -9.22 3.76 -10.77
C SER A 63 -9.23 2.95 -12.07
N GLY A 64 -8.07 2.71 -12.70
CA GLY A 64 -7.97 2.04 -14.00
C GLY A 64 -7.08 0.78 -14.05
N ILE A 65 -6.32 0.50 -12.99
CA ILE A 65 -5.30 -0.58 -13.02
C ILE A 65 -5.90 -1.95 -12.73
N ILE A 66 -6.92 -2.01 -11.86
CA ILE A 66 -7.52 -3.28 -11.48
C ILE A 66 -8.38 -3.81 -12.63
N LYS A 67 -7.76 -4.66 -13.46
CA LYS A 67 -8.46 -5.43 -14.49
C LYS A 67 -9.25 -6.54 -13.83
N ARG A 68 -10.56 -6.34 -13.68
CA ARG A 68 -11.49 -7.40 -13.23
C ARG A 68 -11.56 -8.49 -14.29
N ARG A 69 -11.31 -9.74 -13.88
CA ARG A 69 -11.44 -10.91 -14.74
C ARG A 69 -12.89 -11.36 -14.78
N VAL A 70 -13.39 -11.69 -15.96
CA VAL A 70 -14.70 -12.33 -16.14
C VAL A 70 -14.47 -13.83 -16.26
N TYR A 71 -15.05 -14.59 -15.35
CA TYR A 71 -14.99 -16.05 -15.36
C TYR A 71 -16.31 -16.61 -15.89
N ARG A 72 -16.25 -17.78 -16.54
CA ARG A 72 -17.42 -18.52 -17.00
C ARG A 72 -17.29 -19.94 -16.51
N VAL A 73 -18.21 -20.37 -15.66
CA VAL A 73 -18.16 -21.69 -15.03
C VAL A 73 -19.44 -22.48 -15.29
N ARG A 74 -19.39 -23.81 -15.10
CA ARG A 74 -20.51 -24.70 -15.44
C ARG A 74 -21.71 -24.60 -14.50
N GLY A 75 -21.56 -23.97 -13.33
CA GLY A 75 -22.61 -23.82 -12.33
C GLY A 75 -22.04 -23.40 -10.97
N ALA A 76 -22.90 -23.35 -9.96
CA ALA A 76 -22.53 -23.01 -8.58
C ALA A 76 -21.43 -23.94 -8.05
N ASN A 77 -20.58 -23.41 -7.15
CA ASN A 77 -19.43 -24.09 -6.54
C ASN A 77 -18.31 -24.50 -7.51
N ALA A 78 -18.35 -24.09 -8.78
CA ALA A 78 -17.30 -24.42 -9.74
C ALA A 78 -16.08 -23.46 -9.68
N LEU A 79 -16.22 -22.30 -9.03
CA LEU A 79 -15.15 -21.32 -8.79
C LEU A 79 -15.46 -20.54 -7.51
N TRP A 80 -14.44 -20.24 -6.72
CA TRP A 80 -14.57 -19.39 -5.53
C TRP A 80 -13.60 -18.22 -5.61
N HIS A 81 -14.08 -17.03 -5.30
CA HIS A 81 -13.24 -15.86 -5.11
C HIS A 81 -12.92 -15.70 -3.63
N ASN A 82 -11.63 -15.67 -3.29
CA ASN A 82 -11.15 -15.39 -1.94
C ASN A 82 -10.26 -14.15 -1.98
N ASP A 83 -10.53 -13.19 -1.10
CA ASP A 83 -9.71 -11.99 -0.93
C ASP A 83 -9.40 -11.75 0.56
N GLY A 84 -8.22 -11.18 0.82
CA GLY A 84 -7.73 -10.87 2.15
C GLY A 84 -7.58 -9.37 2.38
N ASN A 85 -8.14 -8.86 3.47
CA ASN A 85 -7.90 -7.50 3.95
C ASN A 85 -6.94 -7.53 5.15
N GLU A 86 -5.70 -7.09 4.90
CA GLU A 86 -4.62 -7.03 5.90
C GLU A 86 -4.40 -5.62 6.47
N LYS A 87 -5.20 -4.64 6.06
CA LYS A 87 -5.04 -3.25 6.55
C LYS A 87 -5.24 -3.15 8.07
N LEU A 88 -5.99 -4.10 8.65
CA LEU A 88 -6.25 -4.17 10.08
C LEU A 88 -5.20 -4.97 10.89
N ARG A 89 -4.12 -5.44 10.26
CA ARG A 89 -3.10 -6.29 10.92
C ARG A 89 -2.46 -5.64 12.15
N SER A 90 -2.37 -4.31 12.18
CA SER A 90 -1.83 -3.56 13.33
C SER A 90 -2.68 -3.67 14.59
N TRP A 91 -3.97 -4.01 14.45
CA TRP A 91 -4.87 -4.28 15.56
C TRP A 91 -5.05 -5.79 15.81
N GLY A 92 -4.26 -6.64 15.16
CA GLY A 92 -4.34 -8.10 15.30
C GLY A 92 -5.48 -8.75 14.49
N PHE A 93 -6.05 -8.06 13.51
CA PHE A 93 -7.10 -8.59 12.66
C PHE A 93 -6.63 -8.87 11.23
N TRP A 94 -6.96 -10.05 10.74
CA TRP A 94 -6.90 -10.44 9.33
C TRP A 94 -8.30 -10.84 8.91
N VAL A 95 -8.84 -10.19 7.89
CA VAL A 95 -10.21 -10.45 7.43
C VAL A 95 -10.12 -11.12 6.07
N HIS A 96 -10.74 -12.29 5.94
CA HIS A 96 -10.84 -13.01 4.67
C HIS A 96 -12.30 -13.12 4.27
N GLY A 97 -12.60 -12.74 3.02
CA GLY A 97 -13.92 -12.91 2.42
C GLY A 97 -13.85 -13.97 1.32
N CYS A 98 -14.87 -14.82 1.24
CA CYS A 98 -14.99 -15.80 0.18
C CYS A 98 -16.41 -15.80 -0.40
N ILE A 99 -16.54 -15.79 -1.72
CA ILE A 99 -17.84 -15.85 -2.42
C ILE A 99 -17.76 -16.87 -3.57
N ASP A 100 -18.89 -17.53 -3.86
CA ASP A 100 -19.02 -18.38 -5.06
C ASP A 100 -18.98 -17.50 -6.32
N GLY A 101 -18.20 -17.93 -7.30
CA GLY A 101 -17.95 -17.24 -8.56
C GLY A 101 -18.88 -17.74 -9.67
N HIS A 102 -20.20 -17.62 -9.45
CA HIS A 102 -21.22 -17.98 -10.43
C HIS A 102 -21.22 -17.06 -11.66
#